data_AF-A0A947ZSK2-F1
#
_entry.id   AF-A0A947ZSK2-F1
#
_cell.length_a   1.000
_cell.length_b   1.000
_cell.length_c   1.000
_cell.angle_alpha   90.00
_cell.angle_beta   90.00
_cell.angle_gamma   90.00
#
_symmetry.space_group_name_H-M   'P 1'
#
loop_
_entity.id
_entity.type
_entity.pdbx_description
1 polymer ?
#
loop_
_entity_poly.entity_id
_entity_poly.type
_entity_poly.pdbx_seq_one_letter_code
_entity_poly.pdbx_strand_id
1 'polypeptide(L)'
;MKKVSMNKAISVKNKKDLSFLLAVLTLTPALVNWLALWLLKDAWLAIILSTVVFYGGAFWQIKAYGLEERIKLPGAKIFKSLGLGLLVASVAAALSIYVGNIYFGKALPDDMLKVCSQRLYQSNAFSAGLLQFFLFVAVIIPLGEEMYWRAGVQGLLAKRAGFKRHILVSALLFTVYHLVTISFLMPGWAGLPLMVIVFAGGLALAWLTEYTGNIWAAVLCHGPGAWGATIYLIWKFLR
;
A
#
# COMPACT_ATOMS: atom_id res chain seq x y z
N MET A 1 8.93 -23.85 -33.61
CA MET A 1 9.17 -22.74 -32.66
C MET A 1 10.16 -23.19 -31.61
N LYS A 2 11.36 -22.58 -31.54
CA LYS A 2 12.36 -22.88 -30.49
C LYS A 2 11.81 -22.38 -29.13
N LYS A 3 11.69 -23.26 -28.13
CA LYS A 3 11.49 -22.86 -26.73
C LYS A 3 12.68 -21.97 -26.33
N VAL A 4 12.47 -20.66 -26.28
CA VAL A 4 13.41 -19.73 -25.66
C VAL A 4 13.57 -20.20 -24.21
N SER A 5 14.79 -20.57 -23.82
CA SER A 5 15.06 -21.01 -22.44
C SER A 5 14.64 -19.88 -21.52
N MET A 6 13.66 -20.12 -20.64
CA MET A 6 13.26 -19.14 -19.65
C MET A 6 14.51 -18.73 -18.86
N ASN A 7 14.81 -17.43 -18.87
CA ASN A 7 15.91 -16.85 -18.10
C ASN A 7 15.85 -17.42 -16.67
N LYS A 8 16.98 -17.98 -16.23
CA LYS A 8 17.10 -18.60 -14.91
C LYS A 8 16.78 -17.52 -13.87
N ALA A 9 15.71 -17.71 -13.09
CA ALA A 9 15.32 -16.76 -12.05
C ALA A 9 16.50 -16.45 -11.11
N ILE A 10 16.65 -15.20 -10.70
CA ILE A 10 17.71 -14.79 -9.79
C ILE A 10 17.49 -15.50 -8.45
N SER A 11 18.41 -16.40 -8.12
CA SER A 11 18.48 -16.96 -6.78
C SER A 11 19.19 -15.94 -5.89
N VAL A 12 18.46 -15.30 -4.98
CA VAL A 12 19.14 -14.65 -3.86
C VAL A 12 19.77 -15.81 -3.08
N LYS A 13 21.10 -15.85 -2.94
CA LYS A 13 21.82 -16.96 -2.28
C LYS A 13 22.15 -16.68 -0.81
N ASN A 14 22.47 -15.44 -0.44
CA ASN A 14 22.85 -15.08 0.94
C ASN A 14 21.73 -14.31 1.68
N LYS A 15 21.58 -14.53 2.99
CA LYS A 15 20.66 -13.74 3.86
C LYS A 15 21.00 -12.25 3.82
N LYS A 16 22.28 -11.89 3.82
CA LYS A 16 22.74 -10.48 3.76
C LYS A 16 22.23 -9.76 2.51
N ASP A 17 22.28 -10.42 1.36
CA ASP A 17 21.80 -9.86 0.08
C ASP A 17 20.30 -9.56 0.11
N LEU A 18 19.49 -10.41 0.77
CA LEU A 18 18.06 -10.14 0.91
C LEU A 18 17.82 -8.99 1.87
N SER A 19 18.50 -8.93 3.01
CA SER A 19 18.33 -7.81 3.95
C SER A 19 18.66 -6.48 3.29
N PHE A 20 19.76 -6.41 2.54
CA PHE A 20 20.12 -5.23 1.75
C PHE A 20 19.06 -4.91 0.69
N LEU A 21 18.64 -5.92 -0.08
CA LEU A 21 17.60 -5.75 -1.09
C LEU A 21 16.28 -5.24 -0.50
N LEU A 22 15.82 -5.81 0.62
CA LEU A 22 14.60 -5.38 1.29
C LEU A 22 14.71 -3.94 1.81
N ALA A 23 15.89 -3.55 2.30
CA ALA A 23 16.15 -2.17 2.69
C ALA A 23 16.02 -1.24 1.47
N VAL A 24 16.65 -1.56 0.35
CA VAL A 24 16.54 -0.78 -0.90
C VAL A 24 15.11 -0.70 -1.39
N LEU A 25 14.38 -1.82 -1.39
CA LEU A 25 12.98 -1.87 -1.81
C LEU A 25 12.05 -1.08 -0.88
N THR A 26 12.36 -1.00 0.41
CA THR A 26 11.53 -0.22 1.35
C THR A 26 11.87 1.27 1.29
N LEU A 27 13.17 1.59 1.26
CA LEU A 27 13.67 2.96 1.37
C LEU A 27 13.54 3.74 0.06
N THR A 28 13.62 3.10 -1.11
CA THR A 28 13.46 3.79 -2.40
C THR A 28 12.10 4.50 -2.54
N PRO A 29 10.94 3.81 -2.42
CA PRO A 29 9.64 4.49 -2.51
C PRO A 29 9.45 5.50 -1.38
N ALA A 30 9.95 5.22 -0.18
CA ALA A 30 9.89 6.15 0.95
C ALA A 30 10.69 7.44 0.68
N LEU A 31 11.91 7.33 0.15
CA LEU A 31 12.76 8.47 -0.20
C LEU A 31 12.14 9.30 -1.32
N VAL A 32 11.60 8.65 -2.35
CA VAL A 32 10.92 9.34 -3.46
C VAL A 32 9.73 10.15 -2.94
N ASN A 33 8.89 9.56 -2.09
CA ASN A 33 7.81 10.30 -1.44
C ASN A 33 8.31 11.38 -0.51
N TRP A 34 9.39 11.14 0.21
CA TRP A 34 9.94 12.14 1.13
C TRP A 34 10.42 13.37 0.37
N LEU A 35 11.15 13.16 -0.74
CA LEU A 35 11.61 14.26 -1.60
C LEU A 35 10.42 15.03 -2.17
N ALA A 36 9.42 14.35 -2.73
CA ALA A 36 8.27 15.03 -3.31
C ALA A 36 7.43 15.79 -2.25
N LEU A 37 7.13 15.16 -1.11
CA LEU A 37 6.26 15.74 -0.09
C LEU A 37 6.96 16.75 0.81
N TRP A 38 8.15 16.43 1.32
CA TRP A 38 8.81 17.27 2.33
C TRP A 38 9.74 18.30 1.73
N LEU A 39 10.48 17.96 0.67
CA LEU A 39 11.41 18.89 0.03
C LEU A 39 10.70 19.76 -1.01
N LEU A 40 9.90 19.16 -1.89
CA LEU A 40 9.23 19.89 -2.98
C LEU A 40 7.82 20.38 -2.62
N LYS A 41 7.23 19.87 -1.52
CA LYS A 41 5.85 20.16 -1.10
C LYS A 41 4.84 19.90 -2.22
N ASP A 42 5.05 18.86 -3.01
CA ASP A 42 4.21 18.51 -4.14
C ASP A 42 3.69 17.07 -4.00
N ALA A 43 2.45 16.95 -3.52
CA ALA A 43 1.75 15.69 -3.33
C ALA A 43 1.32 15.06 -4.66
N TRP A 44 1.08 15.86 -5.71
CA TRP A 44 0.77 15.30 -7.02
C TRP A 44 1.98 14.64 -7.66
N LEU A 45 3.14 15.30 -7.55
CA LEU A 45 4.41 14.70 -7.94
C LEU A 45 4.70 13.43 -7.13
N ALA A 46 4.42 13.43 -5.81
CA ALA A 46 4.56 12.24 -4.98
C ALA A 46 3.70 11.06 -5.47
N ILE A 47 2.43 11.32 -5.84
CA ILE A 47 1.50 10.33 -6.43
C ILE A 47 2.07 9.75 -7.73
N ILE A 48 2.56 10.60 -8.64
CA ILE A 48 3.11 10.16 -9.93
C ILE A 48 4.37 9.32 -9.70
N LEU A 49 5.33 9.84 -8.93
CA LEU A 49 6.60 9.16 -8.71
C LEU A 49 6.41 7.85 -7.94
N SER A 50 5.53 7.81 -6.93
CA SER A 50 5.14 6.57 -6.25
C SER A 50 4.60 5.54 -7.23
N THR A 51 3.69 5.96 -8.12
CA THR A 51 3.11 5.07 -9.14
C THR A 51 4.22 4.46 -10.01
N VAL A 52 5.14 5.29 -10.51
CA VAL A 52 6.28 4.82 -11.32
C VAL A 52 7.15 3.83 -10.55
N VAL A 53 7.50 4.14 -9.30
CA VAL A 53 8.33 3.28 -8.44
C VAL A 53 7.63 1.95 -8.15
N PHE A 54 6.34 1.98 -7.83
CA PHE A 54 5.59 0.77 -7.52
C PHE A 54 5.42 -0.13 -8.72
N TYR A 55 4.95 0.38 -9.86
CA TYR A 55 4.78 -0.44 -11.05
C TYR A 55 6.12 -0.91 -11.62
N GLY A 56 7.10 -0.03 -11.74
CA GLY A 56 8.43 -0.37 -12.26
C GLY A 56 9.17 -1.36 -11.33
N GLY A 57 9.16 -1.09 -10.03
CA GLY A 57 9.77 -1.96 -9.04
C GLY A 57 9.04 -3.29 -8.87
N ALA A 58 7.71 -3.32 -8.96
CA ALA A 58 6.94 -4.57 -8.96
C ALA A 58 7.25 -5.41 -10.21
N PHE A 59 7.26 -4.78 -11.38
CA PHE A 59 7.62 -5.46 -12.64
C PHE A 59 9.00 -6.11 -12.53
N TRP A 60 10.00 -5.36 -12.08
CA TRP A 60 11.35 -5.89 -11.88
C TRP A 60 11.37 -7.04 -10.87
N GLN A 61 10.77 -6.88 -9.68
CA GLN A 61 10.71 -7.93 -8.65
C GLN A 61 10.04 -9.20 -9.18
N ILE A 62 8.89 -9.06 -9.84
CA ILE A 62 8.11 -10.19 -10.32
C ILE A 62 8.89 -10.98 -11.37
N LYS A 63 9.52 -10.29 -12.33
CA LYS A 63 10.28 -10.92 -13.41
C LYS A 63 11.61 -11.49 -12.96
N ALA A 64 12.38 -10.73 -12.18
CA ALA A 64 13.70 -11.14 -11.73
C ALA A 64 13.64 -12.39 -10.85
N TYR A 65 12.57 -12.52 -10.06
CA TYR A 65 12.45 -13.57 -9.06
C TYR A 65 11.38 -14.62 -9.35
N GLY A 66 10.72 -14.59 -10.52
CA GLY A 66 9.73 -15.59 -10.90
C GLY A 66 8.54 -15.63 -9.92
N LEU A 67 7.84 -14.49 -9.77
CA LEU A 67 6.70 -14.32 -8.86
C LEU A 67 5.38 -14.12 -9.62
N GLU A 68 5.33 -14.45 -10.91
CA GLU A 68 4.18 -14.17 -11.80
C GLU A 68 2.88 -14.83 -11.33
N GLU A 69 2.96 -16.01 -10.70
CA GLU A 69 1.77 -16.70 -10.21
C GLU A 69 0.98 -15.86 -9.19
N ARG A 70 1.63 -14.96 -8.45
CA ARG A 70 0.97 -14.11 -7.44
C ARG A 70 0.11 -13.00 -8.05
N ILE A 71 0.37 -12.60 -9.30
CA ILE A 71 -0.40 -11.57 -10.00
C ILE A 71 -1.42 -12.13 -10.99
N LYS A 72 -1.36 -13.44 -11.28
CA LYS A 72 -2.34 -14.06 -12.18
C LYS A 72 -3.73 -14.02 -11.56
N LEU A 73 -4.73 -13.76 -12.41
CA LEU A 73 -6.12 -13.89 -12.01
C LEU A 73 -6.38 -15.37 -11.63
N PRO A 74 -6.95 -15.63 -10.46
CA PRO A 74 -7.10 -17.00 -9.96
C PRO A 74 -8.29 -17.68 -10.67
N GLY A 75 -8.10 -18.19 -11.88
CA GLY A 75 -9.12 -18.77 -12.77
C GLY A 75 -10.41 -19.27 -12.10
N ALA A 76 -10.49 -20.56 -11.75
CA ALA A 76 -11.68 -21.16 -11.14
C ALA A 76 -11.99 -20.65 -9.71
N LYS A 77 -11.05 -19.96 -9.05
CA LYS A 77 -11.18 -19.47 -7.67
C LYS A 77 -11.44 -17.97 -7.59
N ILE A 78 -11.76 -17.33 -8.72
CA ILE A 78 -11.87 -15.87 -8.81
C ILE A 78 -13.02 -15.36 -7.96
N PHE A 79 -14.19 -15.97 -8.05
CA PHE A 79 -15.34 -15.58 -7.24
C PHE A 79 -15.08 -15.70 -5.73
N LYS A 80 -14.39 -16.76 -5.30
CA LYS A 80 -14.01 -16.93 -3.88
C LYS A 80 -13.01 -15.86 -3.43
N SER A 81 -12.02 -15.55 -4.27
CA SER A 81 -10.99 -14.56 -3.94
C SER A 81 -11.57 -13.14 -3.92
N LEU A 82 -12.37 -12.78 -4.93
CA LEU A 82 -13.04 -11.48 -5.00
C LEU A 82 -14.09 -11.34 -3.90
N GLY A 83 -14.91 -12.38 -3.66
CA GLY A 83 -15.93 -12.37 -2.61
C GLY A 83 -15.32 -12.22 -1.21
N LEU A 84 -14.22 -12.92 -0.92
CA LEU A 84 -13.49 -12.73 0.33
C LEU A 84 -12.86 -11.33 0.41
N GLY A 85 -12.27 -10.85 -0.69
CA GLY A 85 -11.72 -9.50 -0.78
C GLY A 85 -12.76 -8.43 -0.46
N LEU A 86 -13.96 -8.53 -1.06
CA LEU A 86 -15.08 -7.63 -0.80
C LEU A 86 -15.55 -7.71 0.65
N LEU A 87 -15.73 -8.92 1.21
CA LEU A 87 -16.14 -9.09 2.60
C LEU A 87 -15.15 -8.42 3.56
N VAL A 88 -13.85 -8.70 3.39
CA VAL A 88 -12.81 -8.10 4.25
C VAL A 88 -12.69 -6.60 4.00
N ALA A 89 -12.86 -6.12 2.76
CA ALA A 89 -12.94 -4.70 2.43
C ALA A 89 -14.06 -4.02 3.20
N SER A 90 -15.26 -4.60 3.20
CA SER A 90 -16.44 -4.05 3.89
C SER A 90 -16.24 -4.02 5.40
N VAL A 91 -15.71 -5.09 5.99
CA VAL A 91 -15.40 -5.14 7.43
C VAL A 91 -14.33 -4.12 7.79
N ALA A 92 -13.24 -4.05 7.01
CA ALA A 92 -12.17 -3.08 7.22
C ALA A 92 -12.68 -1.63 7.08
N ALA A 93 -13.53 -1.36 6.09
CA ALA A 93 -14.16 -0.06 5.91
C ALA A 93 -15.06 0.30 7.09
N ALA A 94 -15.94 -0.61 7.52
CA ALA A 94 -16.84 -0.39 8.65
C ALA A 94 -16.06 -0.12 9.95
N LEU A 95 -15.02 -0.90 10.22
CA LEU A 95 -14.14 -0.70 11.37
C LEU A 95 -13.37 0.62 11.27
N SER A 96 -12.84 0.96 10.09
CA SER A 96 -12.13 2.24 9.87
C SER A 96 -13.05 3.42 10.08
N ILE A 97 -14.31 3.34 9.63
CA ILE A 97 -15.33 4.38 9.85
C ILE A 97 -15.67 4.47 11.34
N TYR A 98 -15.89 3.35 12.02
CA TYR A 98 -16.22 3.33 13.44
C TYR A 98 -15.09 3.92 14.30
N VAL A 99 -13.88 3.39 14.16
CA VAL A 99 -12.68 3.86 14.87
C VAL A 99 -12.36 5.30 14.48
N GLY A 100 -12.46 5.62 13.19
CA GLY A 100 -12.27 6.96 12.66
C GLY A 100 -13.24 7.96 13.29
N ASN A 101 -14.53 7.66 13.42
CA ASN A 101 -15.48 8.55 14.06
C ASN A 101 -15.14 8.82 15.54
N ILE A 102 -14.65 7.81 16.27
CA ILE A 102 -14.19 8.00 17.65
C ILE A 102 -12.93 8.86 17.67
N TYR A 103 -11.97 8.55 16.81
CA TYR A 103 -10.69 9.22 16.78
C TYR A 103 -10.84 10.68 16.32
N PHE A 104 -11.35 10.89 15.11
CA PHE A 104 -11.56 12.21 14.50
C PHE A 104 -12.60 13.07 15.20
N GLY A 105 -13.58 12.47 15.88
CA GLY A 105 -14.65 13.21 16.56
C GLY A 105 -14.45 13.44 18.06
N LYS A 106 -13.45 12.80 18.71
CA LYS A 106 -13.24 12.93 20.17
C LYS A 106 -11.78 13.04 20.60
N ALA A 107 -10.87 12.34 19.93
CA ALA A 107 -9.49 12.20 20.39
C ALA A 107 -8.52 13.10 19.61
N LEU A 108 -8.83 13.42 18.37
CA LEU A 108 -8.04 14.31 17.54
C LEU A 108 -8.42 15.77 17.84
N PRO A 109 -7.44 16.69 17.96
CA PRO A 109 -7.73 18.11 18.08
C PRO A 109 -8.57 18.61 16.88
N ASP A 110 -9.55 19.47 17.15
CA ASP A 110 -10.54 19.94 16.16
C ASP A 110 -9.91 20.65 14.95
N ASP A 111 -8.70 21.18 15.10
CA ASP A 111 -7.95 21.87 14.05
C ASP A 111 -7.12 20.93 13.17
N MET A 112 -6.80 19.71 13.61
CA MET A 112 -5.89 18.82 12.87
C MET A 112 -6.45 18.39 11.51
N LEU A 113 -7.76 18.18 11.39
CA LEU A 113 -8.36 17.88 10.10
C LEU A 113 -8.28 19.06 9.14
N LYS A 114 -8.46 20.29 9.65
CA LYS A 114 -8.25 21.51 8.88
C LYS A 114 -6.79 21.61 8.43
N VAL A 115 -5.84 21.30 9.31
CA VAL A 115 -4.40 21.26 8.96
C VAL A 115 -4.13 20.23 7.85
N CYS A 116 -4.69 19.02 7.93
CA CYS A 116 -4.54 17.99 6.90
C CYS A 116 -5.08 18.48 5.54
N SER A 117 -6.29 19.06 5.55
CA SER A 117 -6.92 19.60 4.34
C SER A 117 -6.11 20.75 3.73
N GLN A 118 -5.64 21.68 4.57
CA GLN A 118 -4.77 22.77 4.14
C GLN A 118 -3.47 22.25 3.53
N ARG A 119 -2.84 21.23 4.12
CA ARG A 119 -1.62 20.62 3.56
C ARG A 119 -1.86 19.99 2.20
N LEU A 120 -2.97 19.25 2.01
CA LEU A 120 -3.34 18.70 0.70
C LEU A 120 -3.56 19.80 -0.34
N TYR A 121 -4.27 20.86 0.03
CA TYR A 121 -4.53 21.98 -0.86
C TYR A 121 -3.24 22.73 -1.24
N GLN A 122 -2.37 23.00 -0.26
CA GLN A 122 -1.10 23.71 -0.45
C GLN A 122 -0.04 22.87 -1.19
N SER A 123 -0.24 21.56 -1.33
CA SER A 123 0.74 20.65 -1.93
C SER A 123 0.40 20.21 -3.36
N ASN A 124 -0.38 21.00 -4.10
CA ASN A 124 -0.79 20.69 -5.48
C ASN A 124 -1.53 19.34 -5.64
N ALA A 125 -2.03 18.72 -4.56
CA ALA A 125 -2.60 17.37 -4.59
C ALA A 125 -3.74 17.22 -5.61
N PHE A 126 -4.48 18.31 -5.85
CA PHE A 126 -5.64 18.36 -6.76
C PHE A 126 -5.35 19.06 -8.08
N SER A 127 -4.09 19.25 -8.46
CA SER A 127 -3.69 19.97 -9.69
C SER A 127 -4.31 19.40 -10.97
N ALA A 128 -4.51 18.09 -11.03
CA ALA A 128 -5.16 17.40 -12.14
C ALA A 128 -6.69 17.22 -11.95
N GLY A 129 -7.27 17.83 -10.92
CA GLY A 129 -8.67 17.75 -10.57
C GLY A 129 -9.01 16.63 -9.58
N LEU A 130 -10.15 16.79 -8.91
CA LEU A 130 -10.59 15.92 -7.81
C LEU A 130 -10.89 14.48 -8.27
N LEU A 131 -11.52 14.32 -9.44
CA LEU A 131 -11.81 12.99 -10.00
C LEU A 131 -10.52 12.20 -10.26
N GLN A 132 -9.53 12.84 -10.85
CA GLN A 132 -8.25 12.20 -11.15
C GLN A 132 -7.50 11.85 -9.86
N PHE A 133 -7.49 12.74 -8.88
CA PHE A 133 -6.95 12.44 -7.55
C PHE A 133 -7.59 11.18 -6.97
N PHE A 134 -8.92 11.07 -6.96
CA PHE A 134 -9.60 9.89 -6.44
C PHE A 134 -9.29 8.61 -7.22
N LEU A 135 -9.24 8.67 -8.55
CA LEU A 135 -8.90 7.52 -9.38
C LEU A 135 -7.48 7.02 -9.08
N PHE A 136 -6.51 7.93 -8.94
CA PHE A 136 -5.15 7.56 -8.61
C PHE A 136 -5.04 6.96 -7.21
N VAL A 137 -5.62 7.63 -6.22
CA VAL A 137 -5.46 7.27 -4.81
C VAL A 137 -6.26 6.03 -4.41
N ALA A 138 -7.46 5.83 -4.97
CA ALA A 138 -8.31 4.69 -4.61
C ALA A 138 -8.15 3.46 -5.51
N VAL A 139 -7.53 3.60 -6.69
CA VAL A 139 -7.44 2.50 -7.69
C VAL A 139 -6.02 2.27 -8.17
N ILE A 140 -5.40 3.26 -8.81
CA ILE A 140 -4.11 3.08 -9.49
C ILE A 140 -2.97 2.81 -8.50
N ILE A 141 -2.82 3.65 -7.48
CA ILE A 141 -1.78 3.50 -6.46
C ILE A 141 -1.99 2.19 -5.69
N PRO A 142 -3.17 1.89 -5.12
CA PRO A 142 -3.37 0.63 -4.39
C PRO A 142 -3.06 -0.61 -5.22
N LEU A 143 -3.39 -0.62 -6.52
CA LEU A 143 -3.01 -1.73 -7.40
C LEU A 143 -1.49 -1.85 -7.53
N GLY A 144 -0.79 -0.74 -7.81
CA GLY A 144 0.67 -0.71 -7.87
C GLY A 144 1.32 -1.14 -6.55
N GLU A 145 0.80 -0.66 -5.43
CA GLU A 145 1.28 -1.02 -4.09
C GLU A 145 1.10 -2.50 -3.81
N GLU A 146 -0.05 -3.11 -4.10
CA GLU A 146 -0.22 -4.54 -3.85
C GLU A 146 0.63 -5.41 -4.80
N MET A 147 0.85 -4.98 -6.05
CA MET A 147 1.83 -5.63 -6.92
C MET A 147 3.24 -5.55 -6.34
N TYR A 148 3.64 -4.40 -5.81
CA TYR A 148 4.96 -4.19 -5.24
C TYR A 148 5.16 -4.95 -3.93
N TRP A 149 4.26 -4.74 -2.98
CA TRP A 149 4.39 -5.22 -1.61
C TRP A 149 3.98 -6.68 -1.46
N ARG A 150 2.90 -7.13 -2.11
CA ARG A 150 2.38 -8.51 -1.91
C ARG A 150 2.93 -9.50 -2.91
N ALA A 151 2.91 -9.15 -4.21
CA ALA A 151 3.50 -10.03 -5.20
C ALA A 151 5.03 -10.00 -5.13
N GLY A 152 5.63 -8.81 -5.04
CA GLY A 152 7.08 -8.59 -4.92
C GLY A 152 7.63 -8.90 -3.52
N VAL A 153 7.63 -7.90 -2.63
CA VAL A 153 8.35 -7.93 -1.34
C VAL A 153 7.95 -9.14 -0.48
N GLN A 154 6.65 -9.35 -0.26
CA GLN A 154 6.15 -10.51 0.48
C GLN A 154 6.45 -11.83 -0.23
N GLY A 155 6.40 -11.87 -1.57
CA GLY A 155 6.77 -13.04 -2.35
C GLY A 155 8.25 -13.42 -2.19
N LEU A 156 9.14 -12.44 -2.17
CA LEU A 156 10.57 -12.63 -1.89
C LEU A 156 10.80 -13.14 -0.47
N LEU A 157 10.11 -12.54 0.50
CA LEU A 157 10.16 -12.98 1.90
C LEU A 157 9.65 -14.41 2.04
N ALA A 158 8.53 -14.78 1.39
CA ALA A 158 7.94 -16.12 1.46
C ALA A 158 8.88 -17.21 0.91
N LYS A 159 9.73 -16.90 -0.08
CA LYS A 159 10.72 -17.85 -0.60
C LYS A 159 11.85 -18.18 0.38
N ARG A 160 12.02 -17.40 1.46
CA ARG A 160 13.18 -17.49 2.36
C ARG A 160 12.86 -17.53 3.84
N ALA A 161 11.74 -16.94 4.24
CA ALA A 161 11.29 -16.94 5.61
C ALA A 161 10.58 -18.27 5.93
N GLY A 162 10.79 -18.79 7.14
CA GLY A 162 9.98 -19.91 7.65
C GLY A 162 8.49 -19.54 7.74
N PHE A 163 7.67 -20.52 8.07
CA PHE A 163 6.20 -20.42 8.04
C PHE A 163 5.67 -19.08 8.61
N LYS A 164 4.97 -18.32 7.76
CA LYS A 164 4.19 -17.09 8.06
C LYS A 164 4.95 -15.84 8.53
N ARG A 165 6.27 -15.88 8.77
CA ARG A 165 7.02 -14.67 9.18
C ARG A 165 7.01 -13.56 8.14
N HIS A 166 6.87 -13.90 6.86
CA HIS A 166 6.80 -12.95 5.75
C HIS A 166 5.58 -12.02 5.81
N ILE A 167 4.48 -12.46 6.43
CA ILE A 167 3.27 -11.62 6.64
C ILE A 167 3.63 -10.45 7.56
N LEU A 168 4.18 -10.76 8.74
CA LEU A 168 4.55 -9.75 9.73
C LEU A 168 5.64 -8.80 9.18
N VAL A 169 6.69 -9.34 8.59
CA VAL A 169 7.79 -8.52 8.06
C VAL A 169 7.31 -7.63 6.92
N SER A 170 6.50 -8.14 5.99
CA SER A 170 5.95 -7.32 4.91
C SER A 170 5.06 -6.18 5.45
N ALA A 171 4.21 -6.47 6.44
CA ALA A 171 3.36 -5.45 7.06
C ALA A 171 4.18 -4.37 7.77
N LEU A 172 5.26 -4.74 8.47
CA LEU A 172 6.17 -3.77 9.10
C LEU A 172 6.85 -2.87 8.07
N LEU A 173 7.41 -3.44 6.99
CA LEU A 173 8.07 -2.65 5.94
C LEU A 173 7.09 -1.72 5.22
N PHE A 174 5.88 -2.21 4.94
CA PHE A 174 4.78 -1.41 4.39
C PHE A 174 4.42 -0.22 5.30
N THR A 175 4.38 -0.45 6.61
CA THR A 175 4.13 0.58 7.61
C THR A 175 5.26 1.60 7.67
N VAL A 176 6.53 1.15 7.61
CA VAL A 176 7.69 2.05 7.58
C VAL A 176 7.64 3.00 6.38
N TYR A 177 7.26 2.51 5.19
CA TYR A 177 7.05 3.36 4.02
C TYR A 177 5.98 4.44 4.26
N HIS A 178 4.86 4.08 4.90
CA HIS A 178 3.77 5.01 5.21
C HIS A 178 4.11 6.06 6.26
N LEU A 179 5.21 5.91 7.03
CA LEU A 179 5.63 6.95 7.97
C LEU A 179 5.83 8.28 7.25
N VAL A 180 6.34 8.26 6.02
CA VAL A 180 6.62 9.47 5.23
C VAL A 180 5.33 10.21 4.87
N THR A 181 4.33 9.49 4.38
CA THR A 181 3.06 10.08 3.92
C THR A 181 2.18 10.48 5.10
N ILE A 182 2.08 9.65 6.13
CA ILE A 182 1.29 9.95 7.33
C ILE A 182 1.89 11.10 8.12
N SER A 183 3.22 11.16 8.33
CA SER A 183 3.83 12.29 9.03
C SER A 183 3.71 13.60 8.25
N PHE A 184 3.65 13.55 6.92
CA PHE A 184 3.40 14.72 6.09
C PHE A 184 1.98 15.23 6.27
N LEU A 185 0.98 14.35 6.31
CA LEU A 185 -0.43 14.76 6.43
C LEU A 185 -0.80 15.11 7.88
N MET A 186 -0.40 14.27 8.82
CA MET A 186 -0.69 14.35 10.26
C MET A 186 0.61 14.39 11.07
N PRO A 187 1.21 15.56 11.23
CA PRO A 187 2.48 15.71 11.94
C PRO A 187 2.33 15.41 13.44
N GLY A 188 3.41 14.95 14.06
CA GLY A 188 3.48 14.69 15.50
C GLY A 188 2.72 13.44 15.93
N TRP A 189 2.17 13.45 17.13
CA TRP A 189 1.49 12.29 17.73
C TRP A 189 0.15 11.96 17.05
N ALA A 190 -0.45 12.93 16.36
CA ALA A 190 -1.72 12.78 15.65
C ALA A 190 -1.70 11.70 14.55
N GLY A 191 -0.51 11.39 13.99
CA GLY A 191 -0.35 10.34 12.99
C GLY A 191 -0.22 8.92 13.58
N LEU A 192 0.10 8.76 14.86
CA LEU A 192 0.42 7.44 15.46
C LEU A 192 -0.75 6.45 15.37
N PRO A 193 -2.01 6.83 15.65
CA PRO A 193 -3.13 5.90 15.51
C PRO A 193 -3.35 5.47 14.06
N LEU A 194 -3.10 6.36 13.09
CA LEU A 194 -3.14 5.98 11.68
C LEU A 194 -2.04 4.97 11.33
N MET A 195 -0.85 5.07 11.91
CA MET A 195 0.20 4.08 11.70
C MET A 195 -0.21 2.68 12.21
N VAL A 196 -0.93 2.61 13.33
CA VAL A 196 -1.48 1.34 13.84
C VAL A 196 -2.51 0.76 12.87
N ILE A 197 -3.38 1.60 12.30
CA ILE A 197 -4.35 1.20 11.29
C ILE A 197 -3.64 0.71 10.02
N VAL A 198 -2.63 1.42 9.54
CA VAL A 198 -1.81 1.02 8.39
C VAL A 198 -1.14 -0.33 8.62
N PHE A 199 -0.59 -0.56 9.82
CA PHE A 199 0.03 -1.84 10.17
C PHE A 199 -0.99 -2.99 10.20
N ALA A 200 -2.13 -2.78 10.86
CA ALA A 200 -3.22 -3.76 10.91
C ALA A 200 -3.77 -4.07 9.50
N GLY A 201 -3.93 -3.05 8.66
CA GLY A 201 -4.29 -3.18 7.25
C GLY A 201 -3.24 -4.00 6.49
N GLY A 202 -1.95 -3.67 6.65
CA GLY A 202 -0.85 -4.42 6.06
C GLY A 202 -0.84 -5.90 6.44
N LEU A 203 -1.15 -6.24 7.69
CA LEU A 203 -1.31 -7.63 8.13
C LEU A 203 -2.48 -8.32 7.43
N ALA A 204 -3.64 -7.66 7.34
CA ALA A 204 -4.82 -8.22 6.68
C ALA A 204 -4.58 -8.46 5.18
N LEU A 205 -3.97 -7.51 4.49
CA LEU A 205 -3.65 -7.61 3.07
C LEU A 205 -2.60 -8.71 2.78
N ALA A 206 -1.58 -8.80 3.62
CA ALA A 206 -0.57 -9.84 3.52
C ALA A 206 -1.17 -11.24 3.81
N TRP A 207 -2.05 -11.35 4.80
CA TRP A 207 -2.79 -12.58 5.09
C TRP A 207 -3.71 -12.99 3.94
N LEU A 208 -4.49 -12.06 3.38
CA LEU A 208 -5.36 -12.31 2.23
C LEU A 208 -4.58 -12.84 1.03
N THR A 209 -3.43 -12.24 0.75
CA THR A 209 -2.55 -12.69 -0.33
C THR A 209 -2.07 -14.11 -0.10
N GLU A 210 -1.63 -14.42 1.12
CA GLU A 210 -1.14 -15.75 1.46
C GLU A 210 -2.25 -16.80 1.40
N TYR A 211 -3.43 -16.46 1.91
CA TYR A 211 -4.59 -17.36 1.95
C TYR A 211 -5.15 -17.67 0.55
N THR A 212 -5.19 -16.66 -0.33
CA THR A 212 -5.73 -16.81 -1.69
C THR A 212 -4.66 -17.22 -2.72
N GLY A 213 -3.39 -17.09 -2.38
CA GLY A 213 -2.24 -17.33 -3.27
C GLY A 213 -2.06 -16.27 -4.36
N ASN A 214 -2.82 -15.16 -4.32
CA ASN A 214 -2.78 -14.09 -5.31
C ASN A 214 -3.13 -12.73 -4.70
N ILE A 215 -2.83 -11.64 -5.39
CA ILE A 215 -3.01 -10.28 -4.84
C ILE A 215 -4.43 -9.72 -4.96
N TRP A 216 -5.32 -10.31 -5.74
CA TRP A 216 -6.55 -9.62 -6.16
C TRP A 216 -7.55 -9.39 -5.01
N ALA A 217 -7.60 -10.31 -4.04
CA ALA A 217 -8.37 -10.09 -2.82
C ALA A 217 -7.82 -8.90 -2.01
N ALA A 218 -6.49 -8.76 -1.96
CA ALA A 218 -5.83 -7.66 -1.28
C ALA A 218 -6.02 -6.32 -2.04
N VAL A 219 -5.94 -6.31 -3.37
CA VAL A 219 -6.20 -5.11 -4.20
C VAL A 219 -7.60 -4.54 -3.93
N LEU A 220 -8.63 -5.39 -3.92
CA LEU A 220 -10.00 -4.96 -3.63
C LEU A 220 -10.17 -4.45 -2.20
N CYS A 221 -9.53 -5.13 -1.23
CA CYS A 221 -9.55 -4.71 0.17
C CYS A 221 -8.82 -3.38 0.38
N HIS A 222 -7.68 -3.19 -0.26
CA HIS A 222 -6.84 -2.01 -0.10
C HIS A 222 -7.46 -0.79 -0.79
N GLY A 223 -7.76 -0.88 -2.08
CA GLY A 223 -8.24 0.28 -2.85
C GLY A 223 -9.63 0.74 -2.40
N PRO A 224 -10.71 0.22 -2.98
CA PRO A 224 -12.07 0.66 -2.63
C PRO A 224 -12.43 0.55 -1.15
N GLY A 225 -11.94 -0.48 -0.45
CA GLY A 225 -12.22 -0.70 0.97
C GLY A 225 -11.61 0.36 1.89
N ALA A 226 -10.28 0.45 1.92
CA ALA A 226 -9.59 1.34 2.85
C ALA A 226 -9.65 2.82 2.41
N TRP A 227 -9.45 3.11 1.12
CA TRP A 227 -9.54 4.49 0.63
C TRP A 227 -10.96 4.99 0.57
N GLY A 228 -11.96 4.17 0.25
CA GLY A 228 -13.37 4.58 0.30
C GLY A 228 -13.79 5.05 1.69
N ALA A 229 -13.41 4.31 2.73
CA ALA A 229 -13.65 4.70 4.13
C ALA A 229 -12.90 5.97 4.53
N THR A 230 -11.64 6.10 4.11
CA THR A 230 -10.81 7.28 4.42
C THR A 230 -11.35 8.54 3.75
N ILE A 231 -11.74 8.44 2.47
CA ILE A 231 -12.36 9.53 1.71
C ILE A 231 -13.68 9.97 2.36
N TYR A 232 -14.51 9.00 2.79
CA TYR A 232 -15.75 9.30 3.50
C TYR A 232 -15.50 10.07 4.80
N LEU A 233 -14.54 9.64 5.61
CA LEU A 233 -14.19 10.31 6.87
C LEU A 233 -13.67 11.73 6.63
N ILE A 234 -12.76 11.90 5.66
CA ILE A 234 -12.25 13.22 5.28
C ILE A 234 -13.42 14.13 4.86
N TRP A 235 -14.30 13.66 3.98
CA TRP A 235 -15.46 14.44 3.56
C TRP A 235 -16.40 14.81 4.71
N LYS A 236 -16.65 13.88 5.63
CA LYS A 236 -17.57 14.07 6.76
C LYS A 236 -17.09 15.16 7.71
N PHE A 237 -15.80 15.22 7.99
CA PHE A 237 -15.24 16.11 9.02
C PHE A 237 -14.57 17.37 8.46
N LEU A 238 -14.44 17.51 7.14
CA LEU A 238 -14.03 18.76 6.48
C LEU A 238 -15.20 19.68 6.11
N ARG A 239 -16.45 19.20 6.29
CA ARG A 239 -17.66 20.02 6.24
C ARG A 239 -17.94 20.61 7.61
#